data_AF-I8W337-F1
#
_entry.id   AF-I8W337-F1
#
_cell.length_a   1.000
_cell.length_b   1.000
_cell.length_c   1.000
_cell.angle_alpha   90.00
_cell.angle_beta   90.00
_cell.angle_gamma   90.00
#
_symmetry.space_group_name_H-M   'P 1'
#
loop_
_entity.id
_entity.type
_entity.pdbx_description
1 polymer ?
#
loop_
_entity_poly.entity_id
_entity_poly.type
_entity_poly.pdbx_seq_one_letter_code
_entity_poly.pdbx_strand_id
1 'polypeptide(L)'
;MHFNNLFEKDMTYDIPIMVSEATGVLKSLIAIPSLSRDKEKAADYRQNYIELQGMVIGRKGNNVRHLSPMFDLNKPNESYSN
;
A
#
# COMPACT_ATOMS: atom_id res chain seq x y z
N MET A 1 -30.22 -0.80 27.79
CA MET A 1 -29.32 -0.14 26.81
C MET A 1 -27.96 -0.80 26.89
N HIS A 2 -27.56 -1.52 25.84
CA HIS A 2 -26.16 -1.77 25.49
C HIS A 2 -26.18 -2.22 24.03
N PHE A 3 -26.09 -1.25 23.12
CA PHE A 3 -25.85 -1.52 21.71
C PHE A 3 -24.39 -1.91 21.59
N ASN A 4 -24.14 -3.09 21.03
CA ASN A 4 -22.82 -3.67 20.86
C ASN A 4 -21.88 -2.70 20.11
N ASN A 5 -20.76 -2.34 20.75
CA ASN A 5 -19.59 -1.80 20.07
C ASN A 5 -18.95 -2.92 19.24
N LEU A 6 -19.56 -3.25 18.09
CA LEU A 6 -18.97 -4.10 17.06
C LEU A 6 -17.77 -3.44 16.36
N PHE A 7 -17.44 -2.20 16.73
CA PHE A 7 -16.37 -1.37 16.17
C PHE A 7 -15.11 -1.29 17.04
N GLU A 8 -15.12 -1.85 18.26
CA GLU A 8 -13.90 -2.08 19.05
C GLU A 8 -13.38 -3.51 18.80
N LYS A 9 -13.18 -3.87 17.53
CA LYS A 9 -12.17 -4.91 17.28
C LYS A 9 -10.85 -4.27 17.67
N ASP A 10 -10.29 -4.69 18.80
CA ASP A 10 -8.87 -4.50 19.09
C ASP A 10 -8.08 -4.94 17.86
N MET A 11 -7.67 -3.97 17.04
CA MET A 11 -6.64 -4.16 16.02
C MET A 11 -5.33 -4.27 16.79
N THR A 12 -5.12 -5.44 17.39
CA THR A 12 -3.79 -5.85 17.79
C THR A 12 -3.01 -6.03 16.49
N TYR A 13 -2.21 -5.00 16.19
CA TYR A 13 -1.27 -5.06 15.09
C TYR A 13 -0.16 -6.03 15.46
N ASP A 14 0.03 -7.06 14.65
CA ASP A 14 1.21 -7.92 14.77
C ASP A 14 2.43 -7.18 14.21
N ILE A 15 3.00 -6.32 15.05
CA ILE A 15 4.16 -5.49 14.72
C ILE A 15 5.33 -6.36 14.22
N PRO A 16 5.69 -7.48 14.88
CA PRO A 16 6.73 -8.36 14.38
C PRO A 16 6.50 -8.85 12.94
N ILE A 17 5.28 -9.28 12.59
CA ILE A 17 4.96 -9.74 11.24
C ILE A 17 5.10 -8.57 10.24
N MET A 18 4.51 -7.41 10.53
CA MET A 18 4.59 -6.24 9.64
C MET A 18 6.04 -5.79 9.41
N VAL A 19 6.89 -5.83 10.44
CA VAL A 19 8.32 -5.51 10.31
C VAL A 19 9.04 -6.51 9.41
N SER A 20 8.74 -7.80 9.58
CA SER A 20 9.31 -8.87 8.76
C SER A 20 8.96 -8.69 7.28
N GLU A 21 7.67 -8.48 6.98
CA GLU A 21 7.16 -8.26 5.63
C GLU A 21 7.75 -7.00 4.99
N ALA A 22 7.73 -5.87 5.71
CA ALA A 22 8.28 -4.61 5.23
C ALA A 22 9.78 -4.73 4.93
N THR A 23 10.53 -5.44 5.77
CA THR A 23 11.95 -5.71 5.54
C THR A 23 12.18 -6.58 4.30
N GLY A 24 11.34 -7.58 4.06
CA GLY A 24 11.39 -8.41 2.86
C GLY A 24 11.15 -7.59 1.59
N VAL A 25 10.11 -6.76 1.59
CA VAL A 25 9.79 -5.86 0.47
C VAL A 25 10.95 -4.90 0.19
N LEU A 26 11.51 -4.28 1.22
CA LEU A 26 12.63 -3.34 1.09
C LEU A 26 13.87 -4.02 0.49
N LYS A 27 14.21 -5.23 0.92
CA LYS A 27 15.34 -6.00 0.37
C LYS A 27 15.16 -6.27 -1.13
N SER A 28 13.97 -6.70 -1.54
CA SER A 28 13.65 -6.93 -2.95
C SER A 28 13.76 -5.65 -3.79
N LEU A 29 13.29 -4.51 -3.27
CA LEU A 29 13.38 -3.23 -3.95
C LEU A 29 14.84 -2.76 -4.12
N ILE A 30 15.67 -2.91 -3.08
CA ILE A 30 17.11 -2.55 -3.14
C ILE A 30 17.84 -3.39 -4.18
N ALA A 31 17.46 -4.66 -4.35
CA ALA A 31 18.07 -5.57 -5.32
C ALA A 31 17.73 -5.21 -6.78
N ILE A 32 16.69 -4.41 -7.02
CA ILE A 32 16.30 -3.96 -8.35
C ILE A 32 16.99 -2.61 -8.63
N PRO A 33 17.90 -2.52 -9.63
CA PRO A 33 18.43 -1.23 -10.06
C PRO A 33 17.29 -0.30 -10.45
N SER A 34 17.20 0.87 -9.81
CA SER A 34 16.11 1.82 -10.00
C SER A 34 16.60 3.26 -10.11
N LEU A 35 17.59 3.50 -10.97
CA LEU A 35 18.16 4.82 -11.19
C LEU A 35 17.14 5.76 -11.84
N SER A 36 17.39 7.07 -11.79
CA SER A 36 16.47 8.05 -12.36
C SER A 36 16.19 7.74 -13.83
N ARG A 37 14.91 7.69 -14.22
CA ARG A 37 14.37 7.29 -15.55
C ARG A 37 14.40 5.79 -15.89
N ASP A 38 15.10 4.94 -15.13
CA ASP A 38 15.08 3.47 -15.26
C ASP A 38 14.50 2.84 -13.99
N LYS A 39 13.20 3.05 -13.77
CA LYS A 39 12.48 2.58 -12.56
C LYS A 39 11.34 1.61 -12.87
N GLU A 40 11.26 1.12 -14.10
CA GLU A 40 10.12 0.33 -14.58
C GLU A 40 9.99 -0.97 -13.79
N LYS A 41 11.07 -1.76 -13.68
CA LYS A 41 11.08 -3.02 -12.93
C LYS A 41 10.73 -2.85 -11.44
N ALA A 42 11.18 -1.75 -10.83
CA ALA A 42 10.85 -1.43 -9.45
C ALA A 42 9.38 -0.98 -9.30
N ALA A 43 8.82 -0.33 -10.32
CA ALA A 43 7.38 -0.02 -10.37
C ALA A 43 6.54 -1.28 -10.59
N ASP A 44 6.98 -2.21 -11.45
CA ASP A 44 6.34 -3.51 -11.67
C ASP A 44 6.31 -4.33 -10.37
N TYR A 45 7.44 -4.43 -9.68
CA TYR A 45 7.50 -5.12 -8.39
C TYR A 45 6.52 -4.52 -7.38
N ARG A 46 6.48 -3.18 -7.25
CA ARG A 46 5.55 -2.50 -6.32
C ARG A 46 4.08 -2.75 -6.69
N GLN A 47 3.75 -2.64 -7.98
CA GLN A 47 2.39 -2.91 -8.45
C GLN A 47 1.97 -4.35 -8.10
N ASN A 48 2.77 -5.33 -8.49
CA ASN A 48 2.47 -6.75 -8.25
C ASN A 48 2.35 -7.04 -6.75
N TYR A 49 3.25 -6.50 -5.92
CA TYR A 49 3.18 -6.69 -4.48
C TYR A 49 1.86 -6.18 -3.89
N ILE A 50 1.42 -4.99 -4.29
CA ILE A 50 0.19 -4.37 -3.78
C ILE A 50 -1.05 -5.11 -4.29
N GLU A 51 -1.06 -5.54 -5.56
CA GLU A 51 -2.15 -6.35 -6.13
C GLU A 51 -2.29 -7.70 -5.42
N LEU A 52 -1.18 -8.34 -5.04
CA LEU A 52 -1.18 -9.57 -4.24
C LEU A 52 -1.80 -9.38 -2.84
N GLN A 53 -1.79 -8.15 -2.30
CA GLN A 53 -2.51 -7.81 -1.05
C GLN A 53 -4.01 -7.57 -1.28
N GLY A 54 -4.52 -7.75 -2.50
CA GLY A 54 -5.93 -7.54 -2.85
C GLY A 54 -6.31 -6.08 -3.08
N MET A 55 -5.33 -5.19 -3.26
CA MET A 55 -5.57 -3.76 -3.50
C MET A 55 -5.65 -3.45 -4.99
N VAL A 56 -6.53 -2.53 -5.37
CA VAL A 56 -6.65 -2.06 -6.76
C VAL A 56 -5.63 -0.97 -7.05
N ILE A 57 -4.87 -1.14 -8.13
CA ILE A 57 -3.81 -0.22 -8.57
C ILE A 57 -4.25 0.67 -9.73
N GLY A 58 -3.87 1.95 -9.67
CA GLY A 58 -3.75 2.86 -10.80
C GLY A 58 -2.28 3.17 -11.12
N ARG A 59 -1.89 3.14 -12.40
CA ARG A 59 -0.51 3.38 -12.84
C ARG A 59 -0.41 4.42 -13.96
N LYS A 60 0.57 5.32 -13.84
CA LYS A 60 0.99 6.26 -14.90
C LYS A 60 2.52 6.31 -14.99
N GLY A 61 3.09 5.66 -16.01
CA GLY A 61 4.53 5.44 -16.10
C GLY A 61 5.03 4.63 -14.91
N ASN A 62 6.06 5.11 -14.21
CA ASN A 62 6.63 4.47 -13.02
C ASN A 62 5.95 4.89 -11.70
N ASN A 63 4.84 5.64 -11.79
CA ASN A 63 4.04 6.05 -10.63
C ASN A 63 2.92 5.04 -10.42
N VAL A 64 2.96 4.34 -9.29
CA VAL A 64 1.97 3.35 -8.84
C VAL A 64 1.20 3.97 -7.67
N ARG A 65 -0.13 3.97 -7.74
CA ARG A 65 -1.02 4.49 -6.70
C ARG A 65 -2.16 3.51 -6.46
N HIS A 66 -2.73 3.51 -5.26
CA HIS A 66 -3.92 2.72 -4.92
C HIS A 66 -4.96 3.61 -4.24
N LEU A 67 -6.22 3.21 -4.29
CA LEU A 67 -7.29 3.84 -3.52
C LEU A 67 -7.73 2.90 -2.40
N SER A 68 -8.06 3.46 -1.25
CA SER A 68 -8.66 2.68 -0.16
C SER A 68 -9.98 2.06 -0.63
N PRO A 69 -10.30 0.80 -0.25
CA PRO A 69 -11.48 0.09 -0.74
C PRO A 69 -12.83 0.81 -0.52
N MET A 70 -12.90 1.70 0.48
CA MET A 70 -14.10 2.47 0.84
C MET A 70 -13.93 3.96 0.54
N PHE A 71 -13.18 4.29 -0.52
CA PHE A 71 -12.95 5.67 -0.94
C PHE A 71 -14.27 6.40 -1.21
N ASP A 72 -14.37 7.62 -0.66
CA ASP A 72 -15.57 8.45 -0.72
C ASP A 72 -15.13 9.90 -0.98
N LEU A 73 -15.69 10.51 -2.03
CA LEU A 73 -15.41 11.89 -2.41
C LEU A 73 -15.91 12.90 -1.37
N ASN A 74 -16.86 12.52 -0.52
CA ASN A 74 -17.42 13.38 0.52
C ASN A 74 -16.61 13.32 1.82
N LYS A 75 -15.60 12.44 1.90
CA LYS A 75 -14.69 12.35 3.03
C LYS A 75 -13.35 13.00 2.64
N PRO A 76 -12.69 13.69 3.59
CA PRO A 76 -11.38 14.27 3.31
C PRO A 76 -10.42 13.16 2.88
N ASN A 77 -9.74 13.38 1.76
CA ASN A 77 -8.63 12.56 1.32
C ASN A 77 -7.38 13.43 1.30
N GLU A 78 -6.25 12.89 1.75
CA GLU A 78 -4.96 13.49 1.48
C GLU A 78 -4.55 13.13 0.05
N SER A 79 -5.13 13.82 -0.93
CA SER A 79 -4.59 13.78 -2.29
C SER A 79 -3.34 14.66 -2.33
N TYR A 80 -2.16 14.07 -2.48
CA TYR A 80 -0.96 14.83 -2.82
C TYR A 80 -1.18 15.51 -4.18
N SER A 81 -1.46 16.82 -4.17
CA SER A 81 -1.41 17.65 -5.37
C SER A 81 0.04 17.66 -5.86
N ASN A 82 0.25 17.36 -7.15
CA ASN A 82 1.55 17.55 -7.78
C ASN A 82 1.87 19.04 -7.91
#